data_AF-A0A1V1TFG9-F1
#
_entry.id   AF-A0A1V1TFG9-F1
#
_cell.length_a   1.000
_cell.length_b   1.000
_cell.length_c   1.000
_cell.angle_alpha   90.00
_cell.angle_beta   90.00
_cell.angle_gamma   90.00
#
_symmetry.space_group_name_H-M   'P 1'
#
loop_
_entity.id
_entity.type
_entity.pdbx_description
1 polymer ?
#
loop_
_entity_poly.entity_id
_entity_poly.type
_entity_poly.pdbx_seq_one_letter_code
_entity_poly.pdbx_strand_id
1 'polypeptide(L)'
;MKALQPSSLRCVCRSRNPTTAIPHPLTAALLTTPPPPSASPNPRASPPRTRPFSVLNRPPPNYPGHVPLTGLERAALAIGSGVLSFLDPRRGDLIAALGEATATPYFADRLRRAMLSSATGRRILRDRPRITSTSLDLPRLRALPASTVGATYVAWLDREGVTPDTRAGVRYVDDAECAYVIQRYRESHDFYHALTGLPVVREGEVALKAFEFANTLLPMTGLSVLAVATLKPAERRRFWSIYGPWAVRNGLRSEEVINVYWEEELETDVAALRARLHIEAPPDLRDIRKRERAERKRAKEAAAAAAAGHPSQIQQVIVLVIPPFPAIHHDLLLLLVLRDGGQELLELGLGDLLSQLPRPRERDQPVLDVRRARLLDEPDAPQPVRRLGVQDLVQDRLPRFGFAENRGVSGNELKSGERSKGKQSKAKQSKR
;
A
#
# COMPACT_ATOMS: atom_id res chain seq x y z
N MET A 1 9.21 59.40 9.50
CA MET A 1 10.21 60.48 9.67
C MET A 1 10.03 61.12 11.05
N LYS A 2 10.91 60.79 12.00
CA LYS A 2 11.40 61.65 13.09
C LYS A 2 12.44 60.84 13.84
N ALA A 3 13.69 61.09 13.50
CA ALA A 3 14.85 60.68 14.26
C ALA A 3 15.02 61.65 15.43
N LEU A 4 15.46 61.17 16.59
CA LEU A 4 16.26 61.92 17.55
C LEU A 4 17.08 60.92 18.37
N GLN A 5 18.37 61.19 18.42
CA GLN A 5 19.46 60.38 18.95
C GLN A 5 19.82 60.82 20.40
N PRO A 6 20.82 60.21 21.07
CA PRO A 6 20.80 59.90 22.50
C PRO A 6 21.59 60.90 23.37
N SER A 7 21.43 60.80 24.69
CA SER A 7 22.26 61.48 25.69
C SER A 7 23.13 60.50 26.44
N SER A 8 24.43 60.74 26.37
CA SER A 8 25.51 60.11 27.13
C SER A 8 25.65 60.78 28.51
N LEU A 9 26.16 60.06 29.52
CA LEU A 9 26.96 60.66 30.60
C LEU A 9 27.93 59.62 31.19
N ARG A 10 29.20 60.03 31.18
CA ARG A 10 30.43 59.46 31.75
C ARG A 10 30.45 59.69 33.28
N CYS A 11 30.89 58.73 34.11
CA CYS A 11 32.26 58.54 34.66
C CYS A 11 32.37 58.96 36.15
N VAL A 12 33.05 58.14 36.97
CA VAL A 12 34.23 58.46 37.82
C VAL A 12 34.35 57.49 39.00
N CYS A 13 35.61 57.15 39.25
CA CYS A 13 36.23 56.11 40.07
C CYS A 13 36.33 56.36 41.59
N ARG A 14 36.94 55.35 42.25
CA ARG A 14 37.76 55.31 43.51
C ARG A 14 37.00 54.90 44.79
N SER A 15 37.56 54.16 45.75
CA SER A 15 38.84 53.45 45.97
C SER A 15 38.85 52.85 47.40
N ARG A 16 39.67 51.81 47.62
CA ARG A 16 40.46 51.43 48.84
C ARG A 16 39.90 50.42 49.86
N ASN A 17 40.71 49.34 50.00
CA ASN A 17 40.88 48.43 51.14
C ASN A 17 41.46 49.16 52.39
N PRO A 18 41.57 48.51 53.57
CA PRO A 18 42.79 47.75 53.90
C PRO A 18 42.66 46.49 54.82
N THR A 19 43.56 45.55 54.55
CA THR A 19 44.41 44.65 55.37
C THR A 19 44.25 44.51 56.90
N THR A 20 44.35 43.28 57.43
CA THR A 20 45.13 42.95 58.66
C THR A 20 45.52 41.45 58.72
N ALA A 21 46.60 41.14 59.45
CA ALA A 21 47.47 39.97 59.33
C ALA A 21 47.47 38.96 60.51
N ILE A 22 48.18 37.84 60.27
CA ILE A 22 48.57 36.59 60.99
C ILE A 22 49.04 36.74 62.47
N PRO A 23 49.14 35.64 63.27
CA PRO A 23 50.43 34.90 63.38
C PRO A 23 50.37 33.36 63.56
N HIS A 24 51.51 32.69 63.31
CA HIS A 24 51.84 31.25 63.48
C HIS A 24 52.15 30.84 64.93
N PRO A 25 52.33 29.52 65.20
CA PRO A 25 53.68 29.07 65.57
C PRO A 25 54.14 27.71 64.97
N LEU A 26 55.42 27.44 65.20
CA LEU A 26 56.40 26.53 64.57
C LEU A 26 56.46 25.08 65.12
N THR A 27 57.35 24.29 64.51
CA THR A 27 58.08 23.05 64.96
C THR A 27 57.36 21.70 64.70
N ALA A 28 57.98 20.61 64.21
CA ALA A 28 59.38 20.23 64.04
C ALA A 28 59.55 19.24 62.86
N ALA A 29 60.72 19.26 62.22
CA ALA A 29 61.13 18.33 61.18
C ALA A 29 61.64 17.00 61.76
N LEU A 30 61.19 15.88 61.21
CA LEU A 30 61.86 14.58 61.32
C LEU A 30 62.05 14.04 59.90
N LEU A 31 63.32 13.88 59.54
CA LEU A 31 63.80 13.24 58.33
C LEU A 31 63.44 11.74 58.38
N THR A 32 62.62 11.29 57.43
CA THR A 32 62.52 9.86 57.09
C THR A 32 62.87 9.67 55.63
N THR A 33 63.88 8.82 55.43
CA THR A 33 64.49 8.42 54.17
C THR A 33 63.48 7.71 53.24
N PRO A 34 63.57 7.90 51.91
CA PRO A 34 62.68 7.23 50.97
C PRO A 34 62.97 5.72 50.86
N PRO A 35 61.94 4.86 50.70
CA PRO A 35 62.12 3.43 50.48
C PRO A 35 62.69 3.13 49.08
N PRO A 36 63.37 1.98 48.89
CA PRO A 36 63.97 1.60 47.61
C PRO A 36 62.91 1.31 46.53
N PRO A 37 63.23 1.51 45.24
CA PRO A 37 62.27 1.37 44.15
C PRO A 37 61.82 -0.08 44.01
N SER A 38 60.55 -0.33 44.33
CA SER A 38 59.88 -1.59 44.07
C SER A 38 59.59 -1.69 42.57
N ALA A 39 60.01 -2.82 41.99
CA ALA A 39 59.87 -3.25 40.60
C ALA A 39 58.75 -2.59 39.76
N SER A 40 59.17 -2.06 38.61
CA SER A 40 58.31 -1.60 37.51
C SER A 40 57.20 -2.61 37.19
N PRO A 41 55.93 -2.18 37.11
CA PRO A 41 54.92 -2.97 36.42
C PRO A 41 55.25 -2.96 34.91
N ASN A 42 55.48 -4.15 34.36
CA ASN A 42 55.68 -4.44 32.95
C ASN A 42 54.81 -3.54 32.03
N PRO A 43 55.37 -2.70 31.14
CA PRO A 43 54.59 -1.99 30.15
C PRO A 43 54.49 -2.88 28.92
N ARG A 44 53.65 -3.92 28.96
CA ARG A 44 53.21 -4.67 27.75
C ARG A 44 52.22 -5.77 28.13
N ALA A 45 50.96 -5.37 28.24
CA ALA A 45 49.86 -6.19 27.76
C ALA A 45 48.76 -5.21 27.35
N SER A 46 48.89 -4.66 26.14
CA SER A 46 47.72 -4.10 25.46
C SER A 46 46.64 -5.19 25.51
N PRO A 47 45.38 -4.88 25.90
CA PRO A 47 44.31 -5.86 25.78
C PRO A 47 44.33 -6.37 24.34
N PRO A 48 44.08 -7.68 24.09
CA PRO A 48 44.05 -8.19 22.74
C PRO A 48 43.12 -7.28 21.95
N ARG A 49 43.65 -6.60 20.93
CA ARG A 49 42.83 -5.92 19.94
C ARG A 49 42.06 -7.04 19.27
N THR A 50 40.88 -7.35 19.80
CA THR A 50 39.85 -8.08 19.09
C THR A 50 39.53 -7.22 17.88
N ARG A 51 40.28 -7.40 16.79
CA ARG A 51 39.89 -6.90 15.49
C ARG A 51 38.65 -7.72 15.17
N PRO A 52 37.44 -7.13 15.15
CA PRO A 52 36.30 -7.87 14.67
C PRO A 52 36.66 -8.33 13.26
N PHE A 53 36.68 -9.64 13.04
CA PHE A 53 36.77 -10.22 11.71
C PHE A 53 35.49 -9.81 10.98
N SER A 54 35.52 -8.65 10.34
CA SER A 54 34.51 -8.29 9.34
C SER A 54 35.01 -8.86 8.03
N VAL A 55 34.31 -9.87 7.51
CA VAL A 55 34.62 -10.57 6.24
C VAL A 55 34.73 -9.59 5.07
N LEU A 56 34.13 -8.42 5.22
CA LEU A 56 34.22 -7.29 4.31
C LEU A 56 34.91 -6.18 5.11
N ASN A 57 36.12 -5.76 4.73
CA ASN A 57 36.88 -4.69 5.40
C ASN A 57 36.08 -3.38 5.40
N ARG A 58 35.14 -3.25 6.35
CA ARG A 58 34.22 -2.12 6.44
C ARG A 58 34.93 -0.95 7.14
N PRO A 59 34.93 0.26 6.56
CA PRO A 59 35.52 1.42 7.21
C PRO A 59 34.78 1.77 8.51
N PRO A 60 35.38 2.55 9.42
CA PRO A 60 34.66 3.03 10.59
C PRO A 60 33.47 3.93 10.19
N PRO A 61 32.40 4.00 11.00
CA PRO A 61 31.30 4.94 10.80
C PRO A 61 31.78 6.40 10.72
N ASN A 62 31.23 7.19 9.79
CA ASN A 62 31.56 8.61 9.62
C ASN A 62 30.86 9.50 10.68
N TYR A 63 29.75 9.03 11.25
CA TYR A 63 28.96 9.71 12.27
C TYR A 63 28.14 8.69 13.08
N PRO A 64 27.57 9.06 14.25
CA PRO A 64 26.80 8.13 15.09
C PRO A 64 25.61 7.50 14.33
N GLY A 65 25.50 6.17 14.37
CA GLY A 65 24.45 5.42 13.68
C GLY A 65 24.73 5.11 12.20
N HIS A 66 25.80 5.66 11.61
CA HIS A 66 26.22 5.33 10.26
C HIS A 66 26.73 3.88 10.15
N VAL A 67 26.28 3.18 9.12
CA VAL A 67 26.69 1.83 8.74
C VAL A 67 27.31 1.90 7.34
N PRO A 68 28.65 2.00 7.25
CA PRO A 68 29.31 2.10 5.95
C PRO A 68 29.11 0.83 5.12
N LEU A 69 28.89 1.00 3.82
CA LEU A 69 28.74 -0.10 2.87
C LEU A 69 29.78 0.02 1.76
N THR A 70 30.43 -1.09 1.43
CA THR A 70 31.18 -1.24 0.18
C THR A 70 30.25 -1.14 -1.04
N GLY A 71 30.80 -0.89 -2.23
CA GLY A 71 30.01 -0.81 -3.46
C GLY A 71 29.19 -2.10 -3.72
N LEU A 72 29.78 -3.26 -3.45
CA LEU A 72 29.10 -4.56 -3.60
C LEU A 72 27.99 -4.75 -2.55
N GLU A 73 28.25 -4.45 -1.28
CA GLU A 73 27.21 -4.52 -0.23
C GLU A 73 26.05 -3.58 -0.53
N ARG A 74 26.34 -2.37 -1.02
CA ARG A 74 25.32 -1.39 -1.40
C ARG A 74 24.49 -1.87 -2.58
N ALA A 75 25.13 -2.41 -3.62
CA ALA A 75 24.43 -2.98 -4.77
C ALA A 75 23.54 -4.17 -4.36
N ALA A 76 24.07 -5.08 -3.54
CA ALA A 76 23.30 -6.21 -3.01
C ALA A 76 22.13 -5.74 -2.13
N LEU A 77 22.34 -4.72 -1.28
CA LEU A 77 21.28 -4.13 -0.47
C LEU A 77 20.21 -3.47 -1.35
N ALA A 78 20.59 -2.73 -2.39
CA ALA A 78 19.66 -2.11 -3.32
C ALA A 78 18.81 -3.16 -4.05
N ILE A 79 19.45 -4.18 -4.64
CA ILE A 79 18.76 -5.24 -5.40
C ILE A 79 17.86 -6.05 -4.46
N GLY A 80 18.41 -6.54 -3.35
CA GLY A 80 17.66 -7.35 -2.38
C GLY A 80 16.48 -6.61 -1.79
N SER A 81 16.68 -5.37 -1.35
CA SER A 81 15.60 -4.54 -0.81
C SER A 81 14.58 -4.17 -1.88
N GLY A 82 15.01 -3.92 -3.11
CA GLY A 82 14.12 -3.64 -4.25
C GLY A 82 13.19 -4.81 -4.57
N VAL A 83 13.75 -6.01 -4.77
CA VAL A 83 12.95 -7.21 -5.07
C VAL A 83 12.01 -7.54 -3.91
N LEU A 84 12.52 -7.56 -2.68
CA LEU A 84 11.72 -7.96 -1.52
C LEU A 84 10.65 -6.94 -1.15
N SER A 85 10.92 -5.64 -1.28
CA SER A 85 9.88 -4.60 -1.06
C SER A 85 8.83 -4.57 -2.17
N PHE A 86 9.20 -4.93 -3.40
CA PHE A 86 8.24 -5.09 -4.49
C PHE A 86 7.28 -6.28 -4.24
N LEU A 87 7.81 -7.38 -3.71
CA LEU A 87 7.01 -8.56 -3.36
C LEU A 87 6.15 -8.34 -2.10
N ASP A 88 6.72 -7.70 -1.07
CA ASP A 88 6.02 -7.31 0.15
C ASP A 88 6.16 -5.80 0.46
N PRO A 89 5.23 -4.97 -0.07
CA PRO A 89 5.24 -3.53 0.18
C PRO A 89 5.01 -3.11 1.64
N ARG A 90 4.65 -4.04 2.54
CA ARG A 90 4.48 -3.72 3.98
C ARG A 90 5.80 -3.60 4.71
N ARG A 91 6.90 -4.08 4.11
CA ARG A 91 8.26 -3.96 4.64
C ARG A 91 8.84 -2.58 4.39
N GLY A 92 8.36 -1.59 5.16
CA GLY A 92 8.83 -0.20 5.08
C GLY A 92 10.34 -0.05 5.35
N ASP A 93 10.93 -0.96 6.12
CA ASP A 93 12.37 -1.05 6.35
C ASP A 93 13.17 -1.34 5.06
N LEU A 94 12.63 -2.18 4.17
CA LEU A 94 13.25 -2.50 2.89
C LEU A 94 13.10 -1.34 1.90
N ILE A 95 11.97 -0.64 1.91
CA ILE A 95 11.79 0.59 1.10
C ILE A 95 12.78 1.67 1.56
N ALA A 96 12.98 1.79 2.88
CA ALA A 96 13.99 2.67 3.45
C ALA A 96 15.40 2.26 2.99
N ALA A 97 15.78 1.00 3.14
CA ALA A 97 17.09 0.50 2.70
C ALA A 97 17.33 0.71 1.20
N LEU A 98 16.33 0.45 0.35
CA LEU A 98 16.37 0.74 -1.08
C LEU A 98 16.56 2.24 -1.35
N GLY A 99 15.84 3.09 -0.62
CA GLY A 99 15.97 4.55 -0.69
C GLY A 99 17.39 5.03 -0.38
N GLU A 100 17.99 4.52 0.69
CA GLU A 100 19.37 4.90 1.06
C GLU A 100 20.41 4.36 0.06
N ALA A 101 20.28 3.08 -0.32
CA ALA A 101 21.24 2.43 -1.20
C ALA A 101 21.26 3.05 -2.61
N THR A 102 20.12 3.59 -3.07
CA THR A 102 19.99 4.23 -4.39
C THR A 102 20.17 5.75 -4.36
N ALA A 103 20.11 6.39 -3.17
CA ALA A 103 20.30 7.84 -3.07
C ALA A 103 21.76 8.27 -3.21
N THR A 104 22.71 7.43 -2.80
CA THR A 104 24.14 7.72 -2.87
C THR A 104 24.79 7.17 -4.15
N PRO A 105 25.83 7.82 -4.70
CA PRO A 105 26.46 9.05 -4.19
C PRO A 105 25.80 10.34 -4.70
N TYR A 106 25.01 10.26 -5.78
CA TYR A 106 24.63 11.45 -6.55
C TYR A 106 23.33 12.13 -6.10
N PHE A 107 22.28 11.35 -5.84
CA PHE A 107 20.92 11.90 -5.70
C PHE A 107 20.71 12.62 -4.35
N ALA A 108 21.24 12.08 -3.25
CA ALA A 108 21.21 12.74 -1.96
C ALA A 108 21.94 14.10 -2.01
N ASP A 109 23.10 14.13 -2.67
CA ASP A 109 23.90 15.35 -2.85
C ASP A 109 23.24 16.35 -3.81
N ARG A 110 22.50 15.86 -4.82
CA ARG A 110 21.65 16.70 -5.67
C ARG A 110 20.56 17.41 -4.87
N LEU A 111 19.83 16.68 -4.01
CA LEU A 111 18.85 17.30 -3.11
C LEU A 111 19.52 18.29 -2.16
N ARG A 112 20.67 17.94 -1.58
CA ARG A 112 21.46 18.85 -0.73
C ARG A 112 21.79 20.15 -1.46
N ARG A 113 22.28 20.09 -2.70
CA ARG A 113 22.56 21.28 -3.52
C ARG A 113 21.32 22.13 -3.76
N ALA A 114 20.18 21.50 -4.01
CA ALA A 114 18.92 22.22 -4.22
C ALA A 114 18.39 22.86 -2.92
N MET A 115 18.69 22.27 -1.76
CA MET A 115 18.47 22.94 -0.46
C MET A 115 19.42 24.10 -0.24
N LEU A 116 20.70 23.97 -0.63
CA LEU A 116 21.69 25.03 -0.50
C LEU A 116 21.40 26.22 -1.42
N SER A 117 20.73 26.04 -2.56
CA SER A 117 20.32 27.14 -3.44
C SER A 117 19.12 27.93 -2.87
N SER A 118 18.27 27.30 -2.06
CA SER A 118 17.13 27.94 -1.40
C SER A 118 17.51 28.63 -0.08
N ALA A 119 16.99 29.85 0.16
CA ALA A 119 17.17 30.52 1.44
C ALA A 119 16.55 29.73 2.60
N THR A 120 15.37 29.18 2.39
CA THR A 120 14.69 28.30 3.35
C THR A 120 15.42 26.98 3.51
N GLY A 121 15.85 26.37 2.41
CA GLY A 121 16.62 25.12 2.44
C GLY A 121 17.93 25.23 3.26
N ARG A 122 18.67 26.34 3.11
CA ARG A 122 19.86 26.63 3.95
C ARG A 122 19.54 26.74 5.44
N ARG A 123 18.38 27.30 5.80
CA ARG A 123 17.92 27.36 7.20
C ARG A 123 17.65 25.95 7.72
N ILE A 124 16.92 25.14 6.95
CA ILE A 124 16.61 23.75 7.32
C ILE A 124 17.90 22.92 7.53
N LEU A 125 18.89 23.05 6.63
CA LEU A 125 20.17 22.34 6.77
C LEU A 125 20.97 22.76 8.02
N ARG A 126 20.84 24.02 8.44
CA ARG A 126 21.47 24.55 9.65
C ARG A 126 20.76 24.08 10.91
N ASP A 127 19.45 24.30 10.97
CA ASP A 127 18.63 24.12 12.17
C ASP A 127 18.34 22.63 12.43
N ARG A 128 18.40 21.82 11.36
CA ARG A 128 18.16 20.37 11.33
C ARG A 128 16.90 19.93 12.08
N PRO A 129 15.72 20.57 11.87
CA PRO A 129 14.49 20.15 12.51
C PRO A 129 14.14 18.69 12.18
N ARG A 130 13.46 18.03 13.12
CA ARG A 130 12.94 16.66 12.99
C ARG A 130 11.42 16.70 13.08
N ILE A 131 10.75 15.86 12.31
CA ILE A 131 9.29 15.70 12.36
C ILE A 131 8.96 14.39 13.05
N THR A 132 8.57 14.52 14.31
CA THR A 132 8.13 13.45 15.22
C THR A 132 6.94 13.94 16.03
N SER A 133 6.21 13.04 16.68
CA SER A 133 5.13 13.40 17.61
C SER A 133 5.63 14.19 18.83
N THR A 134 6.93 14.12 19.15
CA THR A 134 7.55 14.93 20.21
C THR A 134 7.84 16.36 19.76
N SER A 135 8.12 16.57 18.48
CA SER A 135 8.35 17.89 17.90
C SER A 135 7.06 18.62 17.49
N LEU A 136 6.02 17.87 17.15
CA LEU A 136 4.73 18.39 16.71
C LEU A 136 3.66 18.19 17.79
N ASP A 137 3.09 19.28 18.28
CA ASP A 137 1.94 19.23 19.19
C ASP A 137 0.66 18.82 18.44
N LEU A 138 0.48 17.52 18.22
CA LEU A 138 -0.68 16.98 17.49
C LEU A 138 -2.03 17.41 18.10
N PRO A 139 -2.24 17.40 19.43
CA PRO A 139 -3.44 17.97 20.05
C PRO A 139 -3.70 19.43 19.65
N ARG A 140 -2.69 20.30 19.68
CA ARG A 140 -2.83 21.69 19.23
C ARG A 140 -3.18 21.78 17.76
N LEU A 141 -2.53 20.98 16.90
CA LEU A 141 -2.80 20.97 15.47
C LEU A 141 -4.23 20.53 15.13
N ARG A 142 -4.83 19.61 15.91
CA ARG A 142 -6.25 19.25 15.77
C ARG A 142 -7.20 20.40 16.09
N ALA A 143 -6.80 21.33 16.95
CA ALA A 143 -7.59 22.48 17.35
C ALA A 143 -7.44 23.69 16.41
N LEU A 144 -6.49 23.65 15.47
CA LEU A 144 -6.33 24.70 14.46
C LEU A 144 -7.53 24.73 13.50
N PRO A 145 -7.78 25.88 12.82
CA PRO A 145 -8.79 25.95 11.78
C PRO A 145 -8.56 24.89 10.69
N ALA A 146 -9.62 24.25 10.23
CA ALA A 146 -9.56 23.16 9.26
C ALA A 146 -8.90 23.54 7.91
N SER A 147 -8.79 24.84 7.60
CA SER A 147 -8.11 25.34 6.41
C SER A 147 -6.58 25.38 6.56
N THR A 148 -6.04 25.19 7.76
CA THR A 148 -4.59 25.22 7.98
C THR A 148 -3.90 23.93 7.55
N VAL A 149 -2.61 24.02 7.24
CA VAL A 149 -1.76 22.86 6.91
C VAL A 149 -1.69 21.88 8.07
N GLY A 150 -1.53 22.37 9.30
CA GLY A 150 -1.45 21.57 10.51
C GLY A 150 -2.72 20.76 10.78
N ALA A 151 -3.89 21.41 10.70
CA ALA A 151 -5.16 20.71 10.83
C ALA A 151 -5.37 19.69 9.70
N THR A 152 -5.02 20.05 8.46
CA THR A 152 -5.08 19.14 7.30
C THR A 152 -4.19 17.92 7.49
N TYR A 153 -2.97 18.11 7.99
CA TYR A 153 -2.01 17.06 8.27
C TYR A 153 -2.53 16.08 9.32
N VAL A 154 -3.00 16.58 10.47
CA VAL A 154 -3.50 15.68 11.52
C VAL A 154 -4.81 15.00 11.14
N ALA A 155 -5.70 15.70 10.43
CA ALA A 155 -6.91 15.06 9.88
C ALA A 155 -6.56 13.93 8.90
N TRP A 156 -5.49 14.07 8.11
CA TRP A 156 -4.99 13.01 7.25
C TRP A 156 -4.40 11.85 8.06
N LEU A 157 -3.56 12.13 9.07
CA LEU A 157 -3.01 11.10 9.97
C LEU A 157 -4.13 10.27 10.63
N ASP A 158 -5.14 10.95 11.18
CA ASP A 158 -6.28 10.33 11.85
C ASP A 158 -7.12 9.49 10.86
N ARG A 159 -7.28 9.95 9.61
CA ARG A 159 -8.02 9.24 8.55
C ARG A 159 -7.29 7.97 8.09
N GLU A 160 -5.97 8.01 7.97
CA GLU A 160 -5.16 6.89 7.48
C GLU A 160 -4.68 5.96 8.61
N GLY A 161 -4.81 6.38 9.88
CA GLY A 161 -4.45 5.58 11.05
C GLY A 161 -2.94 5.44 11.22
N VAL A 162 -2.17 6.48 10.89
CA VAL A 162 -0.69 6.49 10.92
C VAL A 162 -0.15 7.56 11.87
N THR A 163 1.13 7.46 12.23
CA THR A 163 1.84 8.41 13.10
C THR A 163 3.19 8.84 12.48
N PRO A 164 3.64 10.10 12.68
CA PRO A 164 4.94 10.57 12.21
C PRO A 164 6.13 9.74 12.72
N ASP A 165 5.99 9.02 13.83
CA ASP A 165 7.10 8.31 14.49
C ASP A 165 7.53 6.99 13.83
N THR A 166 6.84 6.57 12.76
CA THR A 166 7.12 5.29 12.09
C THR A 166 8.35 5.31 11.19
N ARG A 167 9.01 6.47 11.02
CA ARG A 167 10.09 6.68 10.05
C ARG A 167 11.44 6.19 10.58
N ALA A 168 11.97 5.13 9.97
CA ALA A 168 13.28 4.59 10.33
C ALA A 168 14.43 5.58 10.07
N GLY A 169 15.39 5.61 11.00
CA GLY A 169 16.62 6.41 10.88
C GLY A 169 17.48 5.99 9.69
N VAL A 170 18.07 6.97 9.00
CA VAL A 170 19.06 6.75 7.94
C VAL A 170 20.37 6.18 8.50
N ARG A 171 20.88 5.12 7.87
CA ARG A 171 22.07 4.37 8.29
C ARG A 171 23.14 4.25 7.22
N TYR A 172 22.78 4.13 5.95
CA TYR A 172 23.68 3.70 4.87
C TYR A 172 24.15 4.84 3.95
N VAL A 173 24.04 6.09 4.40
CA VAL A 173 24.47 7.29 3.65
C VAL A 173 25.76 7.83 4.26
N ASP A 174 26.83 7.91 3.48
CA ASP A 174 28.17 8.19 4.02
C ASP A 174 28.37 9.63 4.52
N ASP A 175 27.76 10.63 3.88
CA ASP A 175 27.85 12.04 4.27
C ASP A 175 26.74 12.41 5.27
N ALA A 176 27.10 12.99 6.41
CA ALA A 176 26.18 13.26 7.51
C ALA A 176 25.12 14.33 7.21
N GLU A 177 25.39 15.25 6.27
CA GLU A 177 24.40 16.24 5.84
C GLU A 177 23.44 15.65 4.81
N CYS A 178 23.95 14.89 3.84
CA CYS A 178 23.14 14.09 2.93
C CYS A 178 22.26 13.08 3.68
N ALA A 179 22.77 12.46 4.75
CA ALA A 179 21.98 11.58 5.61
C ALA A 179 20.81 12.33 6.25
N TYR A 180 21.04 13.57 6.70
CA TYR A 180 19.98 14.44 7.20
C TYR A 180 18.96 14.80 6.10
N VAL A 181 19.42 15.12 4.88
CA VAL A 181 18.52 15.41 3.74
C VAL A 181 17.60 14.22 3.45
N ILE A 182 18.12 13.00 3.41
CA ILE A 182 17.32 11.80 3.19
C ILE A 182 16.37 11.53 4.36
N GLN A 183 16.81 11.78 5.60
CA GLN A 183 15.95 11.68 6.78
C GLN A 183 14.79 12.68 6.72
N ARG A 184 15.07 13.95 6.39
CA ARG A 184 14.08 15.01 6.22
C ARG A 184 13.07 14.65 5.15
N TYR A 185 13.54 14.13 4.01
CA TYR A 185 12.67 13.67 2.92
C TYR A 185 11.67 12.60 3.42
N ARG A 186 12.15 11.59 4.17
CA ARG A 186 11.29 10.52 4.73
C ARG A 186 10.26 11.05 5.70
N GLU A 187 10.68 11.95 6.57
CA GLU A 187 9.85 12.54 7.60
C GLU A 187 8.79 13.49 7.05
N SER A 188 9.09 14.14 5.93
CA SER A 188 8.14 15.04 5.24
C SER A 188 7.14 14.29 4.36
N HIS A 189 7.34 12.99 4.13
CA HIS A 189 6.52 12.22 3.19
C HIS A 189 5.01 12.25 3.51
N ASP A 190 4.67 12.18 4.80
CA ASP A 190 3.27 12.28 5.24
C ASP A 190 2.67 13.67 5.00
N PHE A 191 3.48 14.73 5.03
CA PHE A 191 3.04 16.07 4.63
C PHE A 191 2.74 16.13 3.13
N TYR A 192 3.47 15.39 2.28
CA TYR A 192 3.17 15.34 0.85
C TYR A 192 1.83 14.65 0.59
N HIS A 193 1.54 13.57 1.33
CA HIS A 193 0.21 12.96 1.30
C HIS A 193 -0.89 13.92 1.76
N ALA A 194 -0.71 14.60 2.90
CA ALA A 194 -1.69 15.55 3.41
C ALA A 194 -1.90 16.74 2.45
N LEU A 195 -0.83 17.27 1.88
CA LEU A 195 -0.88 18.38 0.93
C LEU A 195 -1.61 17.98 -0.35
N THR A 196 -1.46 16.74 -0.81
CA THR A 196 -2.10 16.26 -2.05
C THR A 196 -3.44 15.57 -1.79
N GLY A 197 -3.76 15.18 -0.56
CA GLY A 197 -4.95 14.40 -0.23
C GLY A 197 -4.90 12.93 -0.70
N LEU A 198 -3.75 12.44 -1.17
CA LEU A 198 -3.60 11.05 -1.60
C LEU A 198 -3.57 10.11 -0.37
N PRO A 199 -4.34 9.01 -0.38
CA PRO A 199 -4.36 8.04 0.72
C PRO A 199 -3.18 7.04 0.67
N VAL A 200 -2.93 6.31 1.77
CA VAL A 200 -1.84 5.30 1.85
C VAL A 200 -2.20 3.95 1.22
N VAL A 201 -3.31 3.88 0.48
CA VAL A 201 -3.63 2.67 -0.32
C VAL A 201 -2.64 2.57 -1.48
N ARG A 202 -2.34 1.35 -1.94
CA ARG A 202 -1.35 1.13 -3.02
C ARG A 202 -1.45 2.08 -4.22
N GLU A 203 -2.67 2.34 -4.69
CA GLU A 203 -2.90 3.28 -5.81
C GLU A 203 -2.51 4.72 -5.47
N GLY A 204 -2.79 5.19 -4.26
CA GLY A 204 -2.42 6.54 -3.79
C GLY A 204 -0.93 6.67 -3.50
N GLU A 205 -0.31 5.64 -2.91
CA GLU A 205 1.14 5.54 -2.71
C GLU A 205 1.90 5.65 -4.03
N VAL A 206 1.49 4.87 -5.03
CA VAL A 206 2.13 4.87 -6.35
C VAL A 206 1.95 6.20 -7.07
N ALA A 207 0.78 6.83 -6.95
CA ALA A 207 0.54 8.19 -7.45
C ALA A 207 1.45 9.22 -6.78
N LEU A 208 1.61 9.16 -5.46
CA LEU A 208 2.47 10.08 -4.74
C LEU A 208 3.95 9.85 -5.09
N LYS A 209 4.39 8.59 -5.20
CA LYS A 209 5.77 8.26 -5.60
C LYS A 209 6.10 8.78 -7.00
N ALA A 210 5.15 8.80 -7.93
CA ALA A 210 5.33 9.44 -9.23
C ALA A 210 5.53 10.96 -9.11
N PHE A 211 4.80 11.62 -8.21
CA PHE A 211 4.97 13.05 -7.94
C PHE A 211 6.33 13.33 -7.29
N GLU A 212 6.69 12.55 -6.26
CA GLU A 212 7.98 12.64 -5.57
C GLU A 212 9.13 12.40 -6.54
N PHE A 213 9.02 11.46 -7.47
CA PHE A 213 10.04 11.25 -8.49
C PHE A 213 10.19 12.46 -9.39
N ALA A 214 9.09 13.00 -9.91
CA ALA A 214 9.13 14.19 -10.77
C ALA A 214 9.71 15.42 -10.05
N ASN A 215 9.50 15.57 -8.73
CA ASN A 215 10.02 16.70 -7.95
C ASN A 215 11.47 16.48 -7.45
N THR A 216 11.79 15.29 -6.94
CA THR A 216 13.05 15.00 -6.23
C THR A 216 14.07 14.17 -7.03
N LEU A 217 13.63 13.50 -8.10
CA LEU A 217 14.41 12.52 -8.86
C LEU A 217 15.07 11.41 -8.01
N LEU A 218 14.61 11.16 -6.78
CA LEU A 218 15.14 10.06 -5.97
C LEU A 218 14.84 8.71 -6.65
N PRO A 219 15.84 7.86 -6.95
CA PRO A 219 15.61 6.68 -7.79
C PRO A 219 14.59 5.69 -7.20
N MET A 220 14.58 5.51 -5.88
CA MET A 220 13.60 4.66 -5.21
C MET A 220 12.15 5.06 -5.51
N THR A 221 11.87 6.35 -5.62
CA THR A 221 10.52 6.83 -5.93
C THR A 221 10.11 6.44 -7.35
N GLY A 222 11.01 6.58 -8.33
CA GLY A 222 10.80 6.13 -9.70
C GLY A 222 10.66 4.60 -9.81
N LEU A 223 11.50 3.84 -9.10
CA LEU A 223 11.37 2.38 -9.01
C LEU A 223 10.03 1.95 -8.39
N SER A 224 9.54 2.70 -7.40
CA SER A 224 8.24 2.43 -6.77
C SER A 224 7.06 2.62 -7.74
N VAL A 225 7.20 3.47 -8.77
CA VAL A 225 6.19 3.62 -9.83
C VAL A 225 6.02 2.33 -10.65
N LEU A 226 7.03 1.45 -10.71
CA LEU A 226 6.88 0.14 -11.37
C LEU A 226 5.79 -0.72 -10.73
N ALA A 227 5.42 -0.45 -9.47
CA ALA A 227 4.31 -1.13 -8.80
C ALA A 227 2.94 -0.86 -9.46
N VAL A 228 2.81 0.12 -10.38
CA VAL A 228 1.63 0.29 -11.24
C VAL A 228 1.27 -1.01 -11.97
N ALA A 229 2.26 -1.82 -12.35
CA ALA A 229 2.04 -3.10 -13.02
C ALA A 229 1.27 -4.11 -12.17
N THR A 230 1.31 -3.96 -10.83
CA THR A 230 0.65 -4.85 -9.86
C THR A 230 -0.77 -4.38 -9.47
N LEU A 231 -1.21 -3.21 -9.95
CA LEU A 231 -2.53 -2.65 -9.64
C LEU A 231 -3.65 -3.37 -10.41
N LYS A 232 -4.88 -3.31 -9.88
CA LYS A 232 -6.05 -3.85 -10.58
C LYS A 232 -6.28 -3.08 -11.89
N PRO A 233 -6.91 -3.69 -12.92
CA PRO A 233 -7.12 -3.02 -14.21
C PRO A 233 -7.80 -1.64 -14.11
N ALA A 234 -8.77 -1.48 -13.21
CA ALA A 234 -9.42 -0.19 -12.97
C ALA A 234 -8.49 0.85 -12.32
N GLU A 235 -7.70 0.44 -11.33
CA GLU A 235 -6.72 1.28 -10.63
C GLU A 235 -5.60 1.71 -11.60
N ARG A 236 -5.11 0.78 -12.43
CA ARG A 236 -4.11 1.07 -13.46
C ARG A 236 -4.62 2.05 -14.51
N ARG A 237 -5.88 1.92 -14.95
CA ARG A 237 -6.50 2.88 -15.88
C ARG A 237 -6.54 4.28 -15.28
N ARG A 238 -7.01 4.41 -14.03
CA ARG A 238 -7.04 5.71 -13.32
C ARG A 238 -5.65 6.30 -13.11
N PHE A 239 -4.66 5.46 -12.82
CA PHE A 239 -3.28 5.93 -12.74
C PHE A 239 -2.87 6.58 -14.06
N TRP A 240 -3.00 5.90 -15.20
CA TRP A 240 -2.56 6.47 -16.48
C TRP A 240 -3.42 7.62 -16.99
N SER A 241 -4.71 7.67 -16.67
CA SER A 241 -5.60 8.73 -17.16
C SER A 241 -5.62 9.98 -16.26
N ILE A 242 -5.37 9.84 -14.96
CA ILE A 242 -5.51 10.92 -13.97
C ILE A 242 -4.20 11.14 -13.22
N TYR A 243 -3.77 10.16 -12.42
CA TYR A 243 -2.75 10.39 -11.40
C TYR A 243 -1.33 10.50 -11.96
N GLY A 244 -0.97 9.72 -12.98
CA GLY A 244 0.33 9.80 -13.64
C GLY A 244 0.55 11.15 -14.32
N PRO A 245 -0.35 11.59 -15.22
CA PRO A 245 -0.28 12.93 -15.82
C PRO A 245 -0.30 14.05 -14.78
N TRP A 246 -1.14 13.93 -13.74
CA TRP A 246 -1.17 14.88 -12.63
C TRP A 246 0.17 14.94 -11.89
N ALA A 247 0.75 13.78 -11.56
CA ALA A 247 1.98 13.66 -10.80
C ALA A 247 3.17 14.27 -11.55
N VAL A 248 3.30 14.00 -12.84
CA VAL A 248 4.35 14.57 -13.69
C VAL A 248 4.17 16.08 -13.81
N ARG A 249 2.95 16.55 -14.11
CA ARG A 249 2.67 17.99 -14.25
C ARG A 249 2.97 18.76 -12.97
N ASN A 250 2.53 18.26 -11.82
CA ASN A 250 2.73 18.90 -10.53
C ASN A 250 4.18 18.79 -10.08
N GLY A 251 4.79 17.62 -10.17
CA GLY A 251 6.17 17.43 -9.71
C GLY A 251 7.18 18.27 -10.47
N LEU A 252 6.99 18.46 -11.78
CA LEU A 252 7.87 19.30 -12.62
C LEU A 252 7.62 20.80 -12.49
N ARG A 253 6.39 21.22 -12.16
CA ARG A 253 6.02 22.65 -12.04
C ARG A 253 6.15 23.20 -10.63
N SER A 254 6.11 22.33 -9.63
CA SER A 254 6.19 22.73 -8.23
C SER A 254 7.60 23.15 -7.84
N GLU A 255 7.69 24.01 -6.83
CA GLU A 255 8.94 24.18 -6.11
C GLU A 255 9.38 22.84 -5.49
N GLU A 256 10.69 22.66 -5.28
CA GLU A 256 11.16 21.45 -4.61
C GLU A 256 10.62 21.36 -3.19
N VAL A 257 9.74 20.38 -2.92
CA VAL A 257 9.00 20.29 -1.66
C VAL A 257 9.89 20.00 -0.46
N ILE A 258 11.13 19.58 -0.70
CA ILE A 258 12.16 19.41 0.34
C ILE A 258 12.57 20.74 0.99
N ASN A 259 12.33 21.86 0.32
CA ASN A 259 12.63 23.20 0.81
C ASN A 259 11.51 23.83 1.63
N VAL A 260 10.39 23.12 1.84
CA VAL A 260 9.29 23.59 2.68
C VAL A 260 9.69 23.41 4.15
N TYR A 261 9.70 24.51 4.90
CA TYR A 261 9.91 24.48 6.34
C TYR A 261 8.59 24.15 7.04
N TRP A 262 8.20 22.87 7.02
CA TRP A 262 6.89 22.39 7.47
C TRP A 262 6.48 22.87 8.86
N GLU A 263 7.43 22.96 9.79
CA GLU A 263 7.22 23.39 11.17
C GLU A 263 6.75 24.86 11.27
N GLU A 264 7.14 25.72 10.31
CA GLU A 264 6.72 27.13 10.23
C GLU A 264 5.41 27.29 9.45
N GLU A 265 5.04 26.31 8.63
CA GLU A 265 3.88 26.37 7.73
C GLU A 265 2.60 25.80 8.36
N LEU A 266 2.66 25.26 9.59
CA LEU A 266 1.55 24.54 10.23
C LEU A 266 0.27 25.39 10.39
N GLU A 267 0.41 26.71 10.55
CA GLU A 267 -0.72 27.64 10.68
C GLU A 267 -1.10 28.32 9.37
N THR A 268 -0.31 28.12 8.31
CA THR A 268 -0.59 28.64 6.97
C THR A 268 -1.85 27.99 6.40
N ASP A 269 -2.64 28.76 5.66
CA ASP A 269 -3.75 28.22 4.88
C ASP A 269 -3.24 27.22 3.81
N VAL A 270 -3.84 26.04 3.75
CA VAL A 270 -3.39 24.94 2.87
C VAL A 270 -3.58 25.28 1.39
N ALA A 271 -4.60 26.06 1.04
CA ALA A 271 -4.81 26.49 -0.34
C ALA A 271 -3.78 27.55 -0.74
N ALA A 272 -3.44 28.46 0.18
CA ALA A 272 -2.37 29.43 -0.02
C ALA A 272 -1.00 28.75 -0.19
N LEU A 273 -0.68 27.74 0.62
CA LEU A 273 0.56 26.96 0.49
C LEU A 273 0.60 26.22 -0.86
N ARG A 274 -0.48 25.53 -1.23
CA ARG A 274 -0.61 24.86 -2.54
C ARG A 274 -0.39 25.82 -3.70
N ALA A 275 -0.99 27.01 -3.65
CA ALA A 275 -0.84 28.02 -4.68
C ALA A 275 0.61 28.51 -4.78
N ARG A 276 1.26 28.78 -3.65
CA ARG A 276 2.68 29.21 -3.59
C ARG A 276 3.62 28.13 -4.13
N LEU A 277 3.37 26.86 -3.83
CA LEU A 277 4.19 25.75 -4.32
C LEU A 277 3.83 25.29 -5.73
N HIS A 278 2.83 25.90 -6.38
CA HIS A 278 2.29 25.46 -7.67
C HIS A 278 1.83 23.99 -7.68
N ILE A 279 1.17 23.56 -6.60
CA ILE A 279 0.63 22.21 -6.42
C ILE A 279 -0.90 22.25 -6.47
N GLU A 280 -1.47 21.58 -7.46
CA GLU A 280 -2.89 21.29 -7.58
C GLU A 280 -3.22 19.97 -6.87
N ALA A 281 -4.30 19.92 -6.08
CA ALA A 281 -4.77 18.66 -5.53
C ALA A 281 -5.38 17.80 -6.65
N PRO A 282 -5.03 16.49 -6.75
CA PRO A 282 -5.71 15.57 -7.64
C PRO A 282 -7.14 15.31 -7.15
N PRO A 283 -8.02 14.78 -8.01
CA PRO A 283 -9.33 14.29 -7.58
C PRO A 283 -9.22 13.28 -6.42
N ASP A 284 -10.11 13.37 -5.42
CA ASP A 284 -10.07 12.46 -4.27
C ASP A 284 -10.29 11.00 -4.73
N LEU A 285 -9.29 10.17 -4.46
CA LEU A 285 -9.26 8.78 -4.87
C LEU A 285 -10.34 7.94 -4.20
N ARG A 286 -10.62 8.18 -2.91
CA ARG A 286 -11.63 7.45 -2.15
C ARG A 286 -13.02 7.79 -2.67
N ASP A 287 -13.26 9.05 -3.07
CA ASP A 287 -14.51 9.48 -3.68
C ASP A 287 -14.74 8.85 -5.05
N ILE A 288 -13.71 8.81 -5.91
CA ILE A 288 -13.79 8.11 -7.20
C ILE A 288 -14.13 6.62 -6.98
N ARG A 289 -13.40 5.95 -6.09
CA ARG A 289 -13.63 4.53 -5.77
C ARG A 289 -15.03 4.30 -5.19
N LYS A 290 -15.56 5.24 -4.41
CA LYS A 290 -16.92 5.15 -3.85
C LYS A 290 -17.98 5.25 -4.96
N ARG A 291 -17.82 6.21 -5.90
CA ARG A 291 -18.71 6.37 -7.05
C ARG A 291 -18.72 5.12 -7.94
N GLU A 292 -17.55 4.63 -8.34
CA GLU A 292 -17.43 3.43 -9.18
C GLU A 292 -18.05 2.18 -8.52
N ARG A 293 -17.89 2.02 -7.20
CA ARG A 293 -18.51 0.91 -6.46
C ARG A 293 -20.04 1.04 -6.44
N ALA A 294 -20.56 2.25 -6.25
CA ALA A 294 -22.00 2.50 -6.27
C ALA A 294 -22.60 2.24 -7.66
N GLU A 295 -21.92 2.67 -8.73
CA GLU A 295 -22.32 2.40 -10.12
C GLU A 295 -22.31 0.90 -10.42
N ARG A 296 -21.25 0.18 -10.03
CA ARG A 296 -21.19 -1.28 -10.21
C ARG A 296 -22.30 -2.00 -9.44
N LYS A 297 -22.63 -1.53 -8.23
CA LYS A 297 -23.74 -2.07 -7.45
C LYS A 297 -25.07 -1.86 -8.17
N ARG A 298 -25.34 -0.63 -8.62
CA ARG A 298 -26.55 -0.29 -9.39
C ARG A 298 -26.66 -1.11 -10.68
N ALA A 299 -25.58 -1.26 -11.42
CA ALA A 299 -25.54 -2.07 -12.65
C ALA A 299 -25.83 -3.54 -12.35
N LYS A 300 -25.29 -4.09 -11.26
CA LYS A 300 -25.57 -5.47 -10.83
C LYS A 300 -27.03 -5.66 -10.41
N GLU A 301 -27.59 -4.70 -9.68
CA GLU A 301 -29.00 -4.72 -9.27
C GLU A 301 -29.94 -4.60 -10.48
N ALA A 302 -29.62 -3.72 -11.44
CA ALA A 302 -30.36 -3.60 -12.69
C ALA A 302 -30.29 -4.88 -13.53
N ALA A 303 -29.12 -5.50 -13.66
CA ALA A 303 -28.96 -6.78 -14.36
C ALA A 303 -29.72 -7.92 -13.66
N ALA A 304 -29.70 -7.96 -12.33
CA ALA A 304 -30.46 -8.95 -11.56
C ALA A 304 -31.98 -8.74 -11.69
N ALA A 305 -32.45 -7.50 -11.68
CA ALA A 305 -33.86 -7.17 -11.90
C ALA A 305 -34.32 -7.52 -13.32
N ALA A 306 -33.48 -7.24 -14.34
CA ALA A 306 -33.75 -7.63 -15.72
C ALA A 306 -33.81 -9.15 -15.90
N ALA A 307 -32.94 -9.90 -15.21
CA ALA A 307 -32.95 -11.36 -15.21
C ALA A 307 -34.16 -11.94 -14.45
N ALA A 308 -34.62 -11.28 -13.38
CA ALA A 308 -35.81 -11.70 -12.63
C ALA A 308 -37.14 -11.37 -13.34
N GLY A 309 -37.13 -10.37 -14.24
CA GLY A 309 -38.29 -9.98 -15.05
C GLY A 309 -38.57 -10.88 -16.27
N HIS A 310 -37.69 -11.83 -16.59
CA HIS A 310 -37.92 -12.83 -17.64
C HIS A 310 -38.30 -14.16 -16.98
N PRO A 311 -39.57 -14.61 -17.04
CA PRO A 311 -39.92 -15.95 -16.61
C PRO A 311 -39.15 -16.92 -17.50
N SER A 312 -38.20 -17.63 -16.91
CA SER A 312 -37.38 -18.62 -17.62
C SER A 312 -38.27 -19.74 -18.16
N GLN A 313 -38.65 -19.66 -19.44
CA GLN A 313 -39.30 -20.73 -20.16
C GLN A 313 -38.20 -21.69 -20.65
N ILE A 314 -38.17 -22.91 -20.10
CA ILE A 314 -37.33 -23.98 -20.62
C ILE A 314 -37.91 -24.36 -21.99
N GLN A 315 -37.27 -23.93 -23.08
CA GLN A 315 -37.77 -24.23 -24.43
C GLN A 315 -37.32 -25.60 -24.96
N GLN A 316 -36.15 -26.11 -24.57
CA GLN A 316 -35.63 -27.39 -25.09
C GLN A 316 -34.67 -28.10 -24.13
N VAL A 317 -34.82 -29.42 -24.03
CA VAL A 317 -33.88 -30.34 -23.36
C VAL A 317 -33.28 -31.24 -24.44
N ILE A 318 -31.96 -31.21 -24.61
CA ILE A 318 -31.25 -32.08 -25.56
C ILE A 318 -30.63 -33.22 -24.75
N VAL A 319 -31.06 -34.45 -25.04
CA VAL A 319 -30.50 -35.67 -24.44
C VAL A 319 -29.57 -36.30 -25.47
N LEU A 320 -28.27 -36.29 -25.19
CA LEU A 320 -27.28 -36.95 -26.04
C LEU A 320 -27.01 -38.36 -25.48
N VAL A 321 -27.44 -39.39 -26.20
CA VAL A 321 -27.16 -40.79 -25.86
C VAL A 321 -25.97 -41.24 -26.71
N ILE A 322 -24.82 -41.44 -26.07
CA ILE A 322 -23.62 -41.94 -26.74
C ILE A 322 -23.64 -43.47 -26.63
N PRO A 323 -23.64 -44.22 -27.75
CA PRO A 323 -23.61 -45.67 -27.69
C PRO A 323 -22.26 -46.16 -27.13
N PRO A 324 -22.24 -47.31 -26.44
CA PRO A 324 -21.03 -47.80 -25.78
C PRO A 324 -19.94 -48.15 -26.81
N PHE A 325 -18.73 -47.64 -26.59
CA PHE A 325 -17.54 -48.18 -27.23
C PHE A 325 -17.24 -49.57 -26.64
N PRO A 326 -16.75 -50.54 -27.45
CA PRO A 326 -16.65 -51.95 -27.08
C PRO A 326 -15.51 -52.29 -26.09
N ALA A 327 -15.26 -51.44 -25.09
CA ALA A 327 -14.32 -51.71 -24.01
C ALA A 327 -14.72 -51.13 -22.63
N ILE A 328 -15.82 -50.38 -22.51
CA ILE A 328 -16.27 -49.86 -21.21
C ILE A 328 -17.79 -50.01 -21.12
N HIS A 329 -18.26 -50.98 -20.32
CA HIS A 329 -19.67 -51.11 -19.97
C HIS A 329 -20.05 -50.01 -18.98
N HIS A 330 -20.80 -49.01 -19.44
CA HIS A 330 -21.92 -48.32 -18.74
C HIS A 330 -22.45 -47.23 -19.68
N ASP A 331 -23.78 -47.17 -19.87
CA ASP A 331 -24.42 -46.14 -20.68
C ASP A 331 -24.14 -44.75 -20.07
N LEU A 332 -23.39 -43.91 -20.78
CA LEU A 332 -23.13 -42.54 -20.34
C LEU A 332 -24.24 -41.63 -20.87
N LEU A 333 -25.25 -41.35 -20.04
CA LEU A 333 -26.32 -40.42 -20.36
C LEU A 333 -25.86 -38.98 -20.02
N LEU A 334 -25.56 -38.16 -21.03
CA LEU A 334 -25.21 -36.75 -20.82
C LEU A 334 -26.45 -35.88 -21.06
N LEU A 335 -27.00 -35.31 -19.98
CA LEU A 335 -28.15 -34.42 -20.02
C LEU A 335 -27.67 -32.96 -20.00
N LEU A 336 -27.80 -32.28 -21.14
CA LEU A 336 -27.48 -30.85 -21.26
C LEU A 336 -28.78 -30.04 -21.22
N VAL A 337 -29.04 -29.41 -20.09
CA VAL A 337 -30.18 -28.49 -19.92
C VAL A 337 -29.68 -27.08 -20.23
N LEU A 338 -30.08 -26.54 -21.38
CA LEU A 338 -29.74 -25.18 -21.78
C LEU A 338 -30.82 -24.21 -21.30
N ARG A 339 -30.37 -23.14 -20.64
CA ARG A 339 -31.19 -21.98 -20.25
C ARG A 339 -30.67 -20.76 -21.02
N ASP A 340 -31.56 -19.80 -21.30
CA ASP A 340 -31.37 -18.69 -22.25
C ASP A 340 -29.93 -18.16 -22.41
N GLY A 341 -29.52 -17.99 -23.67
CA GLY A 341 -28.22 -17.41 -24.07
C GLY A 341 -27.09 -18.42 -24.30
N GLY A 342 -27.33 -19.72 -24.08
CA GLY A 342 -26.33 -20.78 -24.23
C GLY A 342 -26.17 -21.38 -25.64
N GLN A 343 -26.86 -20.87 -26.67
CA GLN A 343 -26.74 -21.42 -28.04
C GLN A 343 -25.37 -21.12 -28.67
N GLU A 344 -24.82 -19.91 -28.51
CA GLU A 344 -23.51 -19.55 -29.08
C GLU A 344 -22.34 -20.27 -28.38
N LEU A 345 -22.45 -20.55 -27.08
CA LEU A 345 -21.41 -21.23 -26.31
C LEU A 345 -21.32 -22.74 -26.61
N LEU A 346 -22.42 -23.36 -27.03
CA LEU A 346 -22.44 -24.78 -27.37
C LEU A 346 -21.79 -25.07 -28.72
N GLU A 347 -22.04 -24.24 -29.75
CA GLU A 347 -21.44 -24.44 -31.07
C GLU A 347 -19.91 -24.33 -31.04
N LEU A 348 -19.38 -23.39 -30.26
CA LEU A 348 -17.94 -23.18 -30.11
C LEU A 348 -17.26 -24.27 -29.26
N GLY A 349 -17.91 -24.77 -28.21
CA GLY A 349 -17.35 -25.80 -27.34
C GLY A 349 -17.47 -27.22 -27.89
N LEU A 350 -18.60 -27.58 -28.52
CA LEU A 350 -18.77 -28.90 -29.14
C LEU A 350 -18.02 -29.01 -30.47
N GLY A 351 -17.88 -27.94 -31.25
CA GLY A 351 -17.13 -27.97 -32.52
C GLY A 351 -15.66 -28.34 -32.34
N ASP A 352 -15.03 -27.82 -31.27
CA ASP A 352 -13.64 -28.11 -30.91
C ASP A 352 -13.47 -29.50 -30.27
N LEU A 353 -14.49 -30.00 -29.57
CA LEU A 353 -14.47 -31.34 -28.98
C LEU A 353 -14.76 -32.43 -30.02
N LEU A 354 -15.69 -32.17 -30.95
CA LEU A 354 -16.06 -33.09 -32.04
C LEU A 354 -14.96 -33.18 -33.11
N SER A 355 -14.19 -32.10 -33.33
CA SER A 355 -13.05 -32.12 -34.28
C SER A 355 -11.85 -32.92 -33.76
N GLN A 356 -11.78 -33.18 -32.46
CA GLN A 356 -10.78 -34.03 -31.81
C GLN A 356 -11.18 -35.51 -31.76
N LEU A 357 -12.41 -35.86 -32.15
CA LEU A 357 -12.85 -37.24 -32.26
C LEU A 357 -12.34 -37.87 -33.57
N PRO A 358 -11.99 -39.18 -33.58
CA PRO A 358 -11.56 -39.87 -34.79
C PRO A 358 -12.63 -39.78 -35.89
N ARG A 359 -12.23 -39.47 -37.13
CA ARG A 359 -13.17 -39.43 -38.25
C ARG A 359 -13.80 -40.82 -38.47
N PRO A 360 -15.12 -40.93 -38.62
CA PRO A 360 -15.78 -42.21 -38.89
C PRO A 360 -15.33 -42.77 -40.25
N ARG A 361 -15.22 -44.10 -40.34
CA ARG A 361 -14.96 -44.80 -41.61
C ARG A 361 -16.27 -44.85 -42.42
N GLU A 362 -16.13 -45.06 -43.73
CA GLU A 362 -17.12 -44.89 -44.81
C GLU A 362 -18.47 -45.67 -44.70
N ARG A 363 -18.79 -46.26 -43.54
CA ARG A 363 -20.08 -46.93 -43.27
C ARG A 363 -20.92 -46.32 -42.14
N ASP A 364 -20.47 -45.25 -41.50
CA ASP A 364 -21.28 -44.59 -40.47
C ASP A 364 -22.08 -43.44 -41.08
N GLN A 365 -23.40 -43.61 -41.25
CA GLN A 365 -24.27 -42.49 -41.61
C GLN A 365 -24.48 -41.56 -40.40
N PRO A 366 -24.26 -40.24 -40.53
CA PRO A 366 -24.54 -39.30 -39.45
C PRO A 366 -26.06 -39.16 -39.27
N VAL A 367 -26.53 -39.32 -38.03
CA VAL A 367 -27.97 -39.15 -37.70
C VAL A 367 -28.34 -37.67 -37.48
N LEU A 368 -27.41 -36.72 -37.58
CA LEU A 368 -27.75 -35.30 -37.50
C LEU A 368 -26.71 -34.41 -38.20
N ASP A 369 -27.11 -33.76 -39.29
CA ASP A 369 -26.34 -32.68 -39.94
C ASP A 369 -26.84 -31.33 -39.42
N VAL A 370 -26.03 -30.67 -38.59
CA VAL A 370 -26.38 -29.39 -37.93
C VAL A 370 -26.33 -28.20 -38.90
N ARG A 371 -25.95 -28.39 -40.18
CA ARG A 371 -25.87 -27.28 -41.16
C ARG A 371 -27.13 -27.04 -41.99
N ARG A 372 -28.21 -27.80 -41.79
CA ARG A 372 -29.49 -27.61 -42.51
C ARG A 372 -30.70 -27.64 -41.57
N ALA A 373 -30.83 -26.63 -40.72
CA ALA A 373 -32.14 -26.24 -40.23
C ALA A 373 -32.89 -25.51 -41.37
N ARG A 374 -33.46 -26.25 -42.33
CA ARG A 374 -34.49 -25.68 -43.22
C ARG A 374 -35.82 -25.66 -42.46
N LEU A 375 -36.51 -24.52 -42.54
CA LEU A 375 -37.89 -24.32 -42.10
C LEU A 375 -38.76 -25.54 -42.45
N LEU A 376 -39.44 -26.11 -41.46
CA LEU A 376 -40.39 -27.19 -41.63
C LEU A 376 -41.80 -26.61 -41.70
N ASP A 377 -42.24 -26.28 -42.91
CA ASP A 377 -43.65 -26.31 -43.31
C ASP A 377 -43.68 -27.02 -44.68
N GLU A 378 -43.95 -28.32 -44.69
CA GLU A 378 -44.43 -29.10 -45.84
C GLU A 378 -44.99 -30.44 -45.33
N PRO A 379 -46.21 -30.85 -45.70
CA PRO A 379 -46.90 -32.00 -45.15
C PRO A 379 -46.81 -33.19 -46.11
N ASP A 380 -45.65 -33.84 -46.23
CA ASP A 380 -45.62 -35.23 -46.71
C ASP A 380 -44.26 -35.89 -46.42
N ALA A 381 -44.19 -36.65 -45.33
CA ALA A 381 -43.11 -37.61 -45.09
C ALA A 381 -43.62 -38.81 -44.28
N PRO A 382 -43.25 -40.05 -44.66
CA PRO A 382 -43.71 -41.27 -44.01
C PRO A 382 -43.13 -41.41 -42.58
N GLN A 383 -44.02 -41.63 -41.61
CA GLN A 383 -43.72 -41.92 -40.21
C GLN A 383 -43.10 -43.33 -40.04
N PRO A 384 -42.36 -43.63 -38.93
CA PRO A 384 -42.58 -43.04 -37.60
C PRO A 384 -41.31 -42.50 -36.94
N VAL A 385 -41.26 -41.18 -36.76
CA VAL A 385 -40.46 -40.57 -35.69
C VAL A 385 -41.41 -40.38 -34.51
N ARG A 386 -41.29 -41.25 -33.50
CA ARG A 386 -42.04 -41.07 -32.25
C ARG A 386 -41.60 -39.75 -31.59
N ARG A 387 -42.50 -38.77 -31.59
CA ARG A 387 -42.39 -37.58 -30.73
C ARG A 387 -42.51 -38.04 -29.29
N LEU A 388 -41.44 -37.97 -28.52
CA LEU A 388 -41.51 -38.08 -27.07
C LEU A 388 -41.75 -36.67 -26.52
N GLY A 389 -42.94 -36.46 -25.96
CA GLY A 389 -43.26 -35.22 -25.27
C GLY A 389 -42.51 -35.14 -23.94
N VAL A 390 -42.25 -33.93 -23.46
CA VAL A 390 -41.61 -33.68 -22.15
C VAL A 390 -42.35 -34.42 -21.01
N GLN A 391 -43.65 -34.66 -21.15
CA GLN A 391 -44.47 -35.40 -20.18
C GLN A 391 -44.15 -36.91 -20.14
N ASP A 392 -43.79 -37.52 -21.28
CA ASP A 392 -43.46 -38.95 -21.36
C ASP A 392 -42.12 -39.27 -20.69
N LEU A 393 -41.16 -38.34 -20.77
CA LEU A 393 -39.84 -38.49 -20.16
C LEU A 393 -39.88 -38.36 -18.63
N VAL A 394 -40.80 -37.53 -18.11
CA VAL A 394 -40.93 -37.25 -16.67
C VAL A 394 -41.65 -38.36 -15.91
N GLN A 395 -42.68 -38.97 -16.51
CA GLN A 395 -43.47 -40.00 -15.83
C GLN A 395 -42.83 -41.40 -15.90
N ASP A 396 -42.11 -41.74 -16.97
CA ASP A 396 -41.76 -43.14 -17.24
C ASP A 396 -40.29 -43.51 -16.92
N ARG A 397 -39.38 -42.53 -16.88
CA ARG A 397 -37.94 -42.80 -16.68
C ARG A 397 -37.27 -42.16 -15.47
N LEU A 398 -37.77 -41.04 -14.95
CA LEU A 398 -37.21 -40.39 -13.75
C LEU A 398 -37.35 -41.20 -12.45
N PRO A 399 -38.41 -42.01 -12.22
CA PRO A 399 -38.53 -42.79 -10.98
C PRO A 399 -37.46 -43.88 -10.83
N ARG A 400 -36.83 -44.33 -11.92
CA ARG A 400 -35.77 -45.36 -11.89
C ARG A 400 -34.40 -44.83 -11.43
N PHE A 401 -34.22 -43.51 -11.37
CA PHE A 401 -32.96 -42.86 -10.94
C PHE A 401 -33.08 -42.11 -9.61
N GLY A 402 -34.14 -42.35 -8.83
CA GLY A 402 -34.21 -41.95 -7.42
C GLY A 402 -34.47 -40.47 -7.12
N PHE A 403 -35.06 -39.71 -8.05
CA PHE A 403 -35.53 -38.36 -7.76
C PHE A 403 -37.03 -38.37 -7.44
N ALA A 404 -37.37 -38.30 -6.15
CA ALA A 404 -38.74 -38.08 -5.70
C ALA A 404 -39.10 -36.59 -5.83
N GLU A 405 -40.26 -36.35 -6.44
CA GLU A 405 -40.86 -35.05 -6.69
C GLU A 405 -41.30 -34.39 -5.37
N ASN A 406 -40.62 -33.34 -4.93
CA ASN A 406 -41.01 -32.59 -3.73
C ASN A 406 -42.12 -31.58 -4.11
N ARG A 407 -43.37 -32.06 -4.20
CA ARG A 407 -44.54 -31.18 -4.29
C ARG A 407 -44.95 -30.73 -2.90
N GLY A 408 -44.88 -29.41 -2.67
CA GLY A 408 -45.49 -28.80 -1.49
C GLY A 408 -47.01 -28.98 -1.50
N VAL A 409 -47.57 -29.29 -0.33
CA VAL A 409 -49.01 -29.19 -0.07
C VAL A 409 -49.23 -28.36 1.19
N SER A 410 -49.99 -27.30 1.03
CA SER A 410 -50.65 -26.51 2.06
C SER A 410 -51.93 -27.25 2.51
N GLY A 411 -52.23 -27.29 3.81
CA GLY A 411 -53.57 -27.64 4.30
C GLY A 411 -53.64 -28.06 5.78
N ASN A 412 -54.32 -27.25 6.58
CA ASN A 412 -54.72 -27.43 7.98
C ASN A 412 -55.30 -28.82 8.32
N GLU A 413 -55.06 -29.30 9.54
CA GLU A 413 -56.10 -29.56 10.58
C GLU A 413 -55.48 -29.90 11.96
N LEU A 414 -55.93 -29.14 12.99
CA LEU A 414 -56.34 -29.51 14.38
C LEU A 414 -55.57 -30.65 15.12
N LYS A 415 -55.22 -30.61 16.43
CA LYS A 415 -55.70 -29.88 17.61
C LYS A 415 -54.82 -30.27 18.82
N SER A 416 -54.81 -29.41 19.84
CA SER A 416 -54.64 -29.71 21.28
C SER A 416 -53.24 -30.03 21.86
N GLY A 417 -52.95 -29.42 23.02
CA GLY A 417 -52.10 -30.06 24.05
C GLY A 417 -50.96 -29.22 24.64
N GLU A 418 -51.30 -28.31 25.55
CA GLU A 418 -50.62 -28.01 26.83
C GLU A 418 -49.08 -28.07 27.03
N ARG A 419 -48.60 -27.05 27.76
CA ARG A 419 -47.47 -27.02 28.74
C ARG A 419 -46.06 -27.06 28.14
N SER A 420 -45.01 -26.49 28.73
CA SER A 420 -44.73 -25.55 29.83
C SER A 420 -43.19 -25.58 29.98
N LYS A 421 -42.56 -24.46 30.36
CA LYS A 421 -41.15 -24.31 30.81
C LYS A 421 -40.10 -24.44 29.67
N GLY A 422 -39.06 -23.64 29.58
CA GLY A 422 -38.44 -22.67 30.48
C GLY A 422 -36.93 -22.57 30.15
N LYS A 423 -36.28 -21.55 30.70
CA LYS A 423 -34.82 -21.23 30.69
C LYS A 423 -34.35 -20.40 29.49
N GLN A 424 -34.23 -19.08 29.64
CA GLN A 424 -33.25 -18.29 30.43
C GLN A 424 -32.01 -17.91 29.64
N SER A 425 -31.90 -16.61 29.39
CA SER A 425 -30.69 -15.87 29.10
C SER A 425 -29.69 -15.97 30.25
N LYS A 426 -28.39 -15.99 29.95
CA LYS A 426 -27.35 -15.53 30.87
C LYS A 426 -26.40 -14.56 30.16
N ALA A 427 -26.40 -13.34 30.68
CA ALA A 427 -25.38 -12.32 30.53
C ALA A 427 -24.56 -12.23 31.84
N LYS A 428 -23.41 -11.54 31.75
CA LYS A 428 -22.43 -11.17 32.81
C LYS A 428 -21.51 -12.33 33.28
N GLN A 429 -20.23 -12.13 33.59
CA GLN A 429 -19.62 -10.98 34.26
C GLN A 429 -18.06 -11.01 34.22
N SER A 430 -17.48 -9.81 34.14
CA SER A 430 -16.24 -9.31 34.76
C SER A 430 -15.60 -10.14 35.90
N LYS A 431 -14.27 -10.38 35.82
CA LYS A 431 -13.20 -9.99 36.79
C LYS A 431 -11.94 -10.84 36.63
N ARG A 432 -10.84 -10.24 36.17
CA ARG A 432 -9.56 -10.12 36.90
C ARG A 432 -8.62 -9.18 36.17
#